data_AF-A0A1Q3E4A6-F1
#
_entry.id   AF-A0A1Q3E4A6-F1
#
_cell.length_a   1.000
_cell.length_b   1.000
_cell.length_c   1.000
_cell.angle_alpha   90.00
_cell.angle_beta   90.00
_cell.angle_gamma   90.00
#
_symmetry.space_group_name_H-M   'P 1'
#
loop_
_entity.id
_entity.type
_entity.pdbx_description
1 polymer ?
#
loop_
_entity_poly.entity_id
_entity_poly.type
_entity_poly.pdbx_seq_one_letter_code
_entity_poly.pdbx_strand_id
1 'polypeptide(L)'
;MMNMREDKSPYAAATHVPLIKSPSLRVPPRVELPEDIHPLPDSVTPYFVYPFTLEPHVLTLESSRRSTISAHQARRDAYLRSRENEKEQRKREALRKIAPGFEPRGSVLIPTRATSAPLSITPDASLDGSPSNAGEGHRHTKSVIMGRPGDIREERIWA
;
A
#
# COMPACT_ATOMS: atom_id res chain seq x y z
N MET A 1 66.24 -26.30 -6.94
CA MET A 1 66.88 -25.25 -7.76
C MET A 1 65.77 -24.53 -8.51
N MET A 2 65.44 -23.29 -8.11
CA MET A 2 64.39 -22.48 -8.72
C MET A 2 65.01 -21.53 -9.74
N ASN A 3 64.63 -21.66 -11.01
CA ASN A 3 65.04 -20.75 -12.07
C ASN A 3 64.29 -19.42 -11.91
N MET A 4 65.00 -18.36 -11.52
CA MET A 4 64.52 -16.98 -11.62
C MET A 4 64.42 -16.66 -13.11
N ARG A 5 63.20 -16.48 -13.62
CA ARG A 5 63.00 -15.86 -14.93
C ARG A 5 63.34 -14.39 -14.75
N GLU A 6 64.34 -13.90 -15.49
CA GLU A 6 64.62 -12.48 -15.57
C GLU A 6 63.43 -11.80 -16.24
N ASP A 7 62.57 -11.16 -15.43
CA ASP A 7 61.47 -10.32 -15.90
C ASP A 7 62.04 -9.03 -16.50
N LYS A 8 62.59 -9.18 -17.71
CA LYS A 8 63.14 -8.07 -18.48
C LYS A 8 61.98 -7.16 -18.85
N SER A 9 61.93 -5.99 -18.24
CA SER A 9 60.92 -4.96 -18.54
C SER A 9 60.80 -4.82 -20.06
N PRO A 10 59.58 -4.90 -20.64
CA PRO A 10 59.37 -4.83 -22.09
C PRO A 10 59.88 -3.52 -22.70
N TYR A 11 60.13 -2.52 -21.86
CA TYR A 11 60.67 -1.21 -22.25
C TYR A 11 62.21 -1.16 -22.25
N ALA A 12 62.92 -2.24 -21.90
CA ALA A 12 64.39 -2.29 -21.85
C ALA A 12 65.05 -2.05 -23.23
N ALA A 13 64.37 -2.41 -24.33
CA ALA A 13 64.84 -2.09 -25.67
C ALA A 13 64.64 -0.61 -26.04
N ALA A 14 63.66 0.07 -25.41
CA ALA A 14 63.34 1.48 -25.67
C ALA A 14 64.24 2.46 -24.90
N THR A 15 65.00 1.99 -23.90
CA THR A 15 65.90 2.82 -23.08
C THR A 15 67.05 3.46 -23.89
N HIS A 16 67.44 2.86 -25.01
CA HIS A 16 68.52 3.37 -25.89
C HIS A 16 68.00 4.07 -27.16
N VAL A 17 66.67 4.22 -27.31
CA VAL A 17 66.11 4.95 -28.44
C VAL A 17 66.32 6.45 -28.20
N PRO A 18 67.01 7.18 -29.10
CA PRO A 18 67.20 8.60 -28.96
C PRO A 18 65.84 9.31 -29.07
N LEU A 19 65.28 9.71 -27.93
CA LEU A 19 64.00 10.42 -27.87
C LEU A 19 64.21 11.87 -28.29
N ILE A 20 63.66 12.26 -29.43
CA ILE A 20 63.58 13.66 -29.84
C ILE A 20 62.45 14.31 -29.03
N LYS A 21 62.80 15.04 -27.97
CA LYS A 21 61.83 15.84 -27.21
C LYS A 21 61.42 17.05 -28.07
N SER A 22 60.13 17.24 -28.30
CA SER A 22 59.67 18.47 -28.94
C SER A 22 59.91 19.66 -28.01
N PRO A 23 60.42 20.80 -28.50
CA PRO A 23 60.65 21.98 -27.67
C PRO A 23 59.36 22.58 -27.09
N SER A 24 58.21 22.17 -27.65
CA SER A 24 56.86 22.51 -27.17
C SER A 24 56.41 21.67 -25.97
N LEU A 25 57.11 20.58 -25.63
CA LEU A 25 56.75 19.69 -24.53
C LEU A 25 57.45 20.16 -23.25
N ARG A 26 56.79 21.06 -22.53
CA ARG A 26 57.21 21.46 -21.17
C ARG A 26 56.46 20.58 -20.17
N VAL A 27 57.21 19.95 -19.27
CA VAL A 27 56.61 19.29 -18.11
C VAL A 27 56.00 20.40 -17.25
N PRO A 28 54.69 20.35 -16.94
CA PRO A 28 54.09 21.31 -16.03
C PRO A 28 54.84 21.34 -14.68
N PRO A 29 54.96 22.51 -14.04
CA PRO A 29 55.53 22.56 -12.69
C PRO A 29 54.72 21.68 -11.75
N ARG A 30 55.40 21.09 -10.76
CA ARG A 30 54.72 20.31 -9.73
C ARG A 30 53.80 21.23 -8.94
N VAL A 31 52.62 20.72 -8.58
CA VAL A 31 51.69 21.43 -7.72
C VAL A 31 52.26 21.38 -6.30
N GLU A 32 52.78 22.51 -5.83
CA GLU A 32 53.20 22.67 -4.44
C GLU A 32 51.97 23.01 -3.60
N LEU A 33 51.78 22.29 -2.50
CA LEU A 33 50.75 22.57 -1.52
C LEU A 33 51.22 23.74 -0.62
N PRO A 34 50.38 24.75 -0.37
CA PRO A 34 50.72 25.81 0.58
C PRO A 34 51.09 25.26 1.96
N GLU A 35 52.05 25.90 2.64
CA GLU A 35 52.53 25.47 3.97
C GLU A 35 51.47 25.66 5.08
N ASP A 36 50.44 26.48 4.84
CA ASP A 36 49.39 26.82 5.81
C ASP A 36 48.12 25.97 5.63
N ILE A 37 48.31 24.67 5.36
CA ILE A 37 47.20 23.72 5.36
C ILE A 37 47.04 23.23 6.79
N HIS A 38 46.12 23.85 7.52
CA HIS A 38 45.66 23.29 8.78
C HIS A 38 45.08 21.89 8.54
N PRO A 39 45.42 20.90 9.39
CA PRO A 39 44.84 19.58 9.28
C PRO A 39 43.32 19.71 9.40
N LEU A 40 42.60 18.94 8.58
CA LEU A 40 41.16 18.81 8.74
C LEU A 40 40.86 18.32 10.16
N PRO A 41 39.83 18.87 10.83
CA PRO A 41 39.43 18.37 12.14
C PRO A 41 39.04 16.90 12.03
N ASP A 42 39.29 16.13 13.09
CA ASP A 42 39.00 14.68 13.16
C ASP A 42 37.53 14.36 12.82
N SER A 43 36.63 15.31 13.06
CA SER A 43 35.25 15.23 12.61
C SER A 43 34.68 16.60 12.30
N VAL A 44 33.98 16.69 11.16
CA VAL A 44 33.17 17.85 10.77
C VAL A 44 31.76 17.81 11.37
N THR A 45 31.41 16.74 12.11
CA THR A 45 30.09 16.57 12.75
C THR A 45 29.64 17.77 13.59
N PRO A 46 30.51 18.42 14.39
CA PRO A 46 30.13 19.59 15.20
C PRO A 46 29.73 20.81 14.37
N TYR A 47 30.13 20.87 13.10
CA TYR A 47 29.85 22.00 12.20
C TYR A 47 28.58 21.80 11.38
N PHE A 48 27.93 20.63 11.46
CA PHE A 48 26.64 20.42 10.81
C PHE A 48 25.53 21.06 11.64
N VAL A 49 25.03 22.20 11.14
CA VAL A 49 23.83 22.88 11.65
C VAL A 49 22.59 21.99 11.54
N TYR A 50 22.60 21.03 10.61
CA TYR A 50 21.53 20.06 10.44
C TYR A 50 22.10 18.65 10.40
N PRO A 51 21.85 17.82 11.42
CA PRO A 51 22.30 16.44 11.42
C PRO A 51 21.50 15.66 10.37
N PHE A 52 22.19 14.91 9.53
CA PHE A 52 21.63 14.04 8.49
C PHE A 52 20.79 12.87 9.04
N THR A 53 20.57 12.82 10.35
CA THR A 53 19.68 11.87 11.03
C THR A 53 18.21 12.29 11.01
N LEU A 54 17.89 13.51 10.55
CA LEU A 54 16.51 13.98 10.51
C LEU A 54 15.70 13.32 9.39
N GLU A 55 16.34 12.97 8.27
CA GLU A 55 15.68 12.27 7.17
C GLU A 55 15.09 10.91 7.59
N PRO A 56 15.83 9.97 8.22
CA PRO A 56 15.25 8.71 8.67
C PRO A 56 14.18 8.88 9.77
N HIS A 57 14.31 9.90 10.63
CA HIS A 57 13.31 10.18 11.66
C HIS A 57 11.99 10.66 11.05
N VAL A 58 12.05 11.60 10.11
CA VAL A 58 10.87 12.14 9.39
C VAL A 58 10.20 11.05 8.57
N LEU A 59 10.97 10.22 7.85
CA LEU A 59 10.42 9.09 7.09
C LEU A 59 9.66 8.11 7.99
N THR A 60 10.23 7.78 9.15
CA THR A 60 9.59 6.87 10.11
C THR A 60 8.29 7.46 10.66
N LEU A 61 8.32 8.73 11.09
CA LEU A 61 7.16 9.41 11.65
C LEU A 61 6.03 9.53 10.61
N GLU A 62 6.35 9.95 9.39
CA GLU A 62 5.36 10.09 8.32
C GLU A 62 4.80 8.73 7.89
N SER A 63 5.61 7.66 7.88
CA SER A 63 5.11 6.31 7.60
C SER A 63 4.08 5.84 8.63
N SER A 64 4.34 6.07 9.93
CA SER A 64 3.42 5.75 11.03
C SER A 64 2.12 6.53 10.92
N ARG A 65 2.23 7.83 10.60
CA ARG A 65 1.08 8.71 10.38
C ARG A 65 0.21 8.24 9.23
N ARG A 66 0.82 7.94 8.07
CA ARG A 66 0.10 7.46 6.87
C ARG A 66 -0.58 6.12 7.13
N SER A 67 0.07 5.22 7.86
CA SER A 67 -0.51 3.93 8.28
C SER A 67 -1.77 4.12 9.13
N THR A 68 -1.71 5.02 10.12
CA THR A 68 -2.85 5.31 11.00
C THR A 68 -4.03 5.89 10.22
N ILE A 69 -3.78 6.86 9.34
CA ILE A 69 -4.82 7.46 8.49
C ILE A 69 -5.43 6.43 7.56
N SER A 70 -4.60 5.61 6.91
CA SER A 70 -5.06 4.55 6.01
C SER A 70 -5.92 3.51 6.73
N ALA A 71 -5.55 3.10 7.95
CA ALA A 71 -6.34 2.19 8.77
C ALA A 71 -7.72 2.78 9.12
N HIS A 72 -7.77 4.06 9.49
CA HIS A 72 -9.03 4.75 9.76
C HIS A 72 -9.92 4.88 8.52
N GLN A 73 -9.33 5.20 7.36
CA GLN A 73 -10.03 5.27 6.08
C GLN A 73 -10.58 3.90 5.69
N ALA A 74 -9.76 2.85 5.74
CA ALA A 74 -10.18 1.49 5.41
C ALA A 74 -11.34 1.01 6.30
N ARG A 75 -11.30 1.31 7.60
CA ARG A 75 -12.41 0.99 8.52
C ARG A 75 -13.69 1.73 8.13
N ARG A 76 -13.60 3.02 7.81
CA ARG A 76 -14.75 3.83 7.38
C ARG A 76 -15.35 3.31 6.07
N ASP A 77 -14.49 3.03 5.09
CA ASP A 77 -14.92 2.55 3.78
C ASP A 77 -15.56 1.18 3.87
N ALA A 78 -15.01 0.28 4.69
CA ALA A 78 -15.61 -1.02 4.98
C ALA A 78 -17.01 -0.88 5.61
N TYR A 79 -17.18 0.07 6.53
CA TYR A 79 -18.48 0.33 7.15
C TYR A 79 -19.50 0.92 6.16
N LEU A 80 -19.10 1.84 5.28
CA LEU A 80 -20.00 2.39 4.27
C LEU A 80 -20.41 1.32 3.25
N ARG A 81 -19.46 0.49 2.80
CA ARG A 81 -19.74 -0.64 1.90
C ARG A 81 -20.67 -1.66 2.51
N SER A 82 -20.51 -2.00 3.80
CA SER A 82 -21.41 -2.96 4.45
C SER A 82 -22.86 -2.43 4.51
N ARG A 83 -23.03 -1.13 4.75
CA ARG A 83 -24.35 -0.47 4.74
C ARG A 83 -24.98 -0.40 3.35
N GLU A 84 -24.18 -0.22 2.32
CA GLU A 84 -24.66 -0.27 0.93
C GLU A 84 -25.10 -1.68 0.54
N ASN A 85 -24.26 -2.68 0.83
CA ASN A 85 -24.56 -4.08 0.55
C ASN A 85 -25.81 -4.56 1.29
N GLU A 86 -26.00 -4.17 2.56
CA GLU A 86 -27.21 -4.53 3.32
C GLU A 86 -28.47 -3.95 2.67
N LYS A 87 -28.41 -2.71 2.17
CA LYS A 87 -29.54 -2.10 1.44
C LYS A 87 -29.79 -2.80 0.11
N GLU A 88 -28.75 -3.14 -0.64
CA GLU A 88 -28.88 -3.86 -1.90
C GLU A 88 -29.46 -5.27 -1.69
N GLN A 89 -28.99 -5.98 -0.66
CA GLN A 89 -29.52 -7.30 -0.28
C GLN A 89 -31.00 -7.22 0.10
N ARG A 90 -31.39 -6.26 0.95
CA ARG A 90 -32.81 -6.06 1.31
C ARG A 90 -33.67 -5.78 0.08
N LYS A 91 -33.20 -4.95 -0.85
CA LYS A 91 -33.90 -4.68 -2.11
C LYS A 91 -34.04 -5.95 -2.96
N ARG A 92 -32.97 -6.73 -3.07
CA ARG A 92 -32.96 -8.00 -3.82
C ARG A 92 -33.89 -9.04 -3.21
N GLU A 93 -33.89 -9.18 -1.89
CA GLU A 93 -34.77 -10.09 -1.17
C GLU A 93 -36.24 -9.65 -1.26
N ALA A 94 -36.53 -8.36 -1.15
CA ALA A 94 -37.87 -7.82 -1.35
C ALA A 94 -38.39 -8.11 -2.77
N LEU A 95 -37.55 -7.90 -3.79
CA LEU A 95 -37.88 -8.23 -5.17
C LEU A 95 -38.10 -9.73 -5.37
N ARG A 96 -37.28 -10.58 -4.74
CA ARG A 96 -37.43 -12.05 -4.78
C ARG A 96 -38.74 -12.53 -4.13
N LYS A 97 -39.25 -11.81 -3.13
CA LYS A 97 -40.55 -12.09 -2.51
C LYS A 97 -41.72 -11.69 -3.42
N ILE A 98 -41.63 -10.53 -4.08
CA ILE A 98 -42.69 -10.01 -4.95
C ILE A 98 -42.78 -10.81 -6.26
N ALA A 99 -41.64 -11.20 -6.83
CA ALA A 99 -41.56 -11.92 -8.08
C ALA A 99 -40.49 -13.04 -7.97
N PRO A 100 -40.86 -14.22 -7.45
CA PRO A 100 -39.95 -15.36 -7.40
C PRO A 100 -39.51 -15.76 -8.82
N GLY A 101 -38.20 -15.77 -9.07
CA GLY A 101 -37.61 -16.04 -10.38
C GLY A 101 -37.31 -14.81 -11.26
N PHE A 102 -37.67 -13.60 -10.82
CA PHE A 102 -37.34 -12.37 -11.54
C PHE A 102 -35.94 -11.85 -11.16
N GLU A 103 -35.03 -11.78 -12.13
CA GLU A 103 -33.70 -11.20 -11.95
C GLU A 103 -33.62 -9.80 -12.60
N PRO A 104 -33.34 -8.73 -11.85
CA PRO A 104 -33.28 -7.37 -12.41
C PRO A 104 -32.08 -7.15 -13.34
N ARG A 105 -31.10 -8.06 -13.35
CA ARG A 105 -29.97 -8.07 -14.29
C ARG A 105 -30.17 -9.09 -15.44
N GLY A 106 -31.24 -9.88 -15.41
CA GLY A 106 -31.60 -10.80 -16.50
C GLY A 106 -32.34 -10.08 -17.63
N SER A 107 -32.34 -10.66 -18.82
CA SER A 107 -33.12 -10.13 -19.95
C SER A 107 -34.60 -10.11 -19.59
N VAL A 108 -35.26 -8.96 -19.81
CA VAL A 108 -36.71 -8.79 -19.64
C VAL A 108 -37.43 -9.89 -20.43
N LEU A 109 -38.30 -10.66 -19.76
CA LEU A 109 -39.13 -11.68 -20.42
C LEU A 109 -40.08 -10.99 -21.40
N ILE A 110 -39.78 -11.10 -22.69
CA ILE A 110 -40.65 -10.61 -23.76
C ILE A 110 -41.68 -11.72 -24.04
N PRO A 111 -43.00 -11.45 -23.95
CA PRO A 111 -44.01 -12.43 -24.30
C PRO A 111 -43.88 -12.86 -25.77
N THR A 112 -43.54 -14.13 -26.01
CA THR A 112 -43.70 -14.74 -27.34
C THR A 112 -45.15 -15.20 -27.49
N ARG A 113 -45.83 -14.76 -28.55
CA ARG A 113 -47.22 -15.15 -28.85
C ARG A 113 -47.30 -16.67 -28.96
N ALA A 114 -47.99 -17.31 -28.01
CA ALA A 114 -48.28 -18.74 -28.08
C ALA A 114 -49.29 -18.98 -29.22
N THR A 115 -48.84 -19.59 -30.32
CA THR A 115 -49.73 -20.31 -31.22
C THR A 115 -50.29 -21.50 -30.45
N SER A 116 -51.61 -21.53 -30.29
CA SER A 116 -52.38 -22.52 -29.54
C SER A 116 -52.02 -23.96 -29.91
N ALA A 117 -51.46 -24.71 -28.97
CA ALA A 117 -51.47 -26.17 -28.97
C ALA A 117 -52.36 -26.65 -27.79
N PRO A 118 -53.30 -27.59 -28.01
CA PRO A 118 -54.31 -27.95 -27.03
C PRO A 118 -53.74 -28.73 -25.84
N LEU A 119 -54.28 -28.41 -24.67
CA LEU A 119 -53.99 -28.98 -23.35
C LEU A 119 -54.43 -30.45 -23.26
N SER A 120 -53.48 -31.36 -23.00
CA SER A 120 -53.75 -32.68 -22.44
C SER A 120 -53.63 -32.62 -20.92
N ILE A 121 -54.77 -32.61 -20.25
CA ILE A 121 -54.91 -32.73 -18.80
C ILE A 121 -54.66 -34.19 -18.42
N THR A 122 -53.79 -34.43 -17.45
CA THR A 122 -53.79 -35.67 -16.65
C THR A 122 -53.74 -35.28 -15.16
N PRO A 123 -54.60 -35.85 -14.30
CA PRO A 123 -54.53 -35.63 -12.86
C PRO A 123 -53.72 -36.74 -12.17
N ASP A 124 -53.21 -36.39 -10.98
CA ASP A 124 -53.10 -37.21 -9.76
C ASP A 124 -51.71 -37.29 -9.10
N ALA A 125 -51.75 -37.48 -7.77
CA ALA A 125 -50.71 -37.85 -6.80
C ALA A 125 -50.24 -36.76 -5.80
N SER A 126 -51.08 -36.59 -4.76
CA SER A 126 -50.80 -36.82 -3.34
C SER A 126 -49.61 -36.15 -2.58
N LEU A 127 -50.02 -35.46 -1.51
CA LEU A 127 -49.66 -35.65 -0.08
C LEU A 127 -48.32 -35.10 0.49
N ASP A 128 -48.54 -34.28 1.54
CA ASP A 128 -47.96 -34.33 2.89
C ASP A 128 -46.80 -33.40 3.27
N GLY A 129 -46.91 -32.85 4.49
CA GLY A 129 -45.82 -32.19 5.19
C GLY A 129 -46.13 -30.87 5.90
N SER A 130 -47.00 -30.88 6.92
CA SER A 130 -46.85 -29.96 8.07
C SER A 130 -45.75 -30.50 9.00
N PRO A 131 -44.99 -29.65 9.72
CA PRO A 131 -45.44 -29.32 11.08
C PRO A 131 -45.18 -27.87 11.52
N SER A 132 -46.05 -27.49 12.45
CA SER A 132 -45.97 -26.41 13.43
C SER A 132 -44.67 -26.38 14.26
N ASN A 133 -44.16 -25.19 14.55
CA ASN A 133 -43.70 -24.91 15.92
C ASN A 133 -43.85 -23.40 16.27
N ALA A 134 -44.64 -23.15 17.31
CA ALA A 134 -44.63 -21.92 18.10
C ALA A 134 -43.22 -21.76 18.71
N GLY A 135 -42.62 -20.59 18.87
CA GLY A 135 -43.12 -19.40 19.53
C GLY A 135 -41.99 -18.93 20.46
N GLU A 136 -41.96 -17.62 20.71
CA GLU A 136 -41.38 -17.00 21.92
C GLU A 136 -39.86 -16.73 21.95
N GLY A 137 -39.52 -15.44 22.13
CA GLY A 137 -38.17 -15.06 22.51
C GLY A 137 -37.65 -13.68 22.08
N HIS A 138 -38.48 -12.63 22.03
CA HIS A 138 -37.97 -11.26 22.01
C HIS A 138 -37.19 -10.98 23.30
N ARG A 139 -35.86 -10.87 23.20
CA ARG A 139 -35.01 -10.27 24.23
C ARG A 139 -34.40 -8.97 23.70
N HIS A 140 -35.08 -7.87 23.99
CA HIS A 140 -34.47 -6.54 24.00
C HIS A 140 -33.54 -6.44 25.20
N THR A 141 -32.23 -6.40 24.96
CA THR A 141 -31.25 -5.96 25.96
C THR A 141 -30.79 -4.55 25.66
N LYS A 142 -30.83 -3.76 26.73
CA LYS A 142 -30.69 -2.31 26.80
C LYS A 142 -29.33 -1.79 26.29
N SER A 143 -29.42 -0.60 25.71
CA SER A 143 -28.45 0.51 25.67
C SER A 143 -27.12 0.35 26.43
N VAL A 144 -26.00 0.61 25.72
CA VAL A 144 -24.87 1.39 26.26
C VAL A 144 -24.39 2.34 25.15
N ILE A 145 -24.66 3.64 25.34
CA ILE A 145 -23.93 4.73 24.70
C ILE A 145 -22.67 4.93 25.56
N MET A 146 -21.51 4.53 25.03
CA MET A 146 -20.18 4.94 25.51
C MET A 146 -19.32 5.08 24.26
N GLY A 147 -18.61 6.16 23.99
CA GLY A 147 -18.54 7.51 24.53
C GLY A 147 -17.89 8.33 23.42
N ARG A 148 -18.30 9.59 23.22
CA ARG A 148 -17.55 10.52 22.37
C ARG A 148 -16.28 10.90 23.14
N PRO A 149 -15.06 10.72 22.60
CA PRO A 149 -13.91 11.45 23.10
C PRO A 149 -13.89 12.79 22.34
N GLY A 150 -14.66 13.74 22.85
CA GLY A 150 -14.57 15.14 22.46
C GLY A 150 -13.96 15.92 23.62
N ASP A 151 -12.89 16.65 23.32
CA ASP A 151 -12.53 17.92 23.92
C ASP A 151 -12.39 17.98 25.46
N ILE A 152 -11.18 17.68 25.95
CA ILE A 152 -10.65 18.38 27.11
C ILE A 152 -9.77 19.50 26.57
N ARG A 153 -10.41 20.63 26.31
CA ARG A 153 -9.77 21.93 26.21
C ARG A 153 -9.54 22.48 27.61
N GLU A 154 -8.36 23.06 27.76
CA GLU A 154 -8.10 24.31 28.46
C GLU A 154 -7.95 24.33 29.99
N GLU A 155 -6.73 24.77 30.35
CA GLU A 155 -6.38 25.74 31.39
C GLU A 155 -5.95 25.23 32.77
N ARG A 156 -4.98 25.98 33.33
CA ARG A 156 -4.55 26.08 34.74
C ARG A 156 -3.58 24.97 35.21
N ILE A 157 -2.40 25.22 35.81
CA ILE A 157 -1.89 26.33 36.66
C ILE A 157 -0.35 26.30 36.64
N TRP A 158 0.29 27.48 36.73
CA TRP A 158 1.72 27.66 37.04
C TRP A 158 2.03 27.32 38.51
N ALA A 159 3.12 26.60 38.76
CA ALA A 159 3.92 26.74 39.98
C ALA A 159 5.36 26.32 39.68
#